data_AF-A0AAJ6HUR0-F1
#
_entry.id   AF-A0AAJ6HUR0-F1
#
_cell.length_a   1.000
_cell.length_b   1.000
_cell.length_c   1.000
_cell.angle_alpha   90.00
_cell.angle_beta   90.00
_cell.angle_gamma   90.00
#
_symmetry.space_group_name_H-M   'P 1'
#
loop_
_entity.id
_entity.type
_entity.pdbx_description
1 polymer ?
#
loop_
_entity_poly.entity_id
_entity_poly.type
_entity_poly.pdbx_seq_one_letter_code
_entity_poly.pdbx_strand_id
1 'polypeptide(L)'
;MLGLPAHVTACLFDLDGVLTQTARVHNAAWTQTFDEFLRQHATSTGTPFQPFDPGPDYNRYVDGRPRADGVRSFLASRGIVLPEGSPDDPPDADTVNGVGNRKNVLLLDHLRTDGVEVYPGSVRYLEAAAAAGLRRAVVTASANGREVVAAAGVDRLLEARVDGIVARQQGLRGKPQPDTFLAGAALLGVDPTQAAVFEDALSGVAAGRAGGFGFVVGVDRVGQADELLAHGADIVVKDLADLLDAGDADSRTRPVDATTSDERGTA
;
A
#
# COMPACT_ATOMS: atom_id res chain seq x y z
N MET A 1 20.00 -12.17 3.39
CA MET A 1 19.04 -12.29 4.52
C MET A 1 17.94 -11.25 4.27
N LEU A 2 16.66 -11.50 4.58
CA LEU A 2 15.54 -10.65 4.13
C LEU A 2 15.15 -9.50 5.09
N GLY A 3 15.89 -9.30 6.18
CA GLY A 3 15.54 -8.29 7.19
C GLY A 3 14.22 -8.57 7.93
N LEU A 4 13.72 -9.81 7.88
CA LEU A 4 12.48 -10.22 8.55
C LEU A 4 12.78 -11.16 9.72
N PRO A 5 11.92 -11.18 10.76
CA PRO A 5 11.98 -12.20 11.81
C PRO A 5 11.89 -13.62 11.24
N ALA A 6 12.57 -14.58 11.87
CA ALA A 6 12.67 -15.96 11.38
C ALA A 6 11.33 -16.72 11.33
N HIS A 7 10.31 -16.26 12.05
CA HIS A 7 8.97 -16.86 12.04
C HIS A 7 8.12 -16.43 10.83
N VAL A 8 8.55 -15.41 10.07
CA VAL A 8 7.82 -14.92 8.90
C VAL A 8 8.05 -15.86 7.72
N THR A 9 6.95 -16.31 7.13
CA THR A 9 6.90 -17.24 5.99
C THR A 9 6.13 -16.67 4.79
N ALA A 10 5.51 -15.49 4.94
CA ALA A 10 4.75 -14.82 3.90
C ALA A 10 4.92 -13.30 3.91
N CYS A 11 4.78 -12.69 2.75
CA CYS A 11 4.85 -11.24 2.54
C CYS A 11 3.58 -10.75 1.83
N LEU A 12 2.88 -9.80 2.43
CA LEU A 12 1.72 -9.14 1.86
C LEU A 12 2.09 -7.69 1.57
N PHE A 13 2.20 -7.36 0.29
CA PHE A 13 2.59 -6.03 -0.16
C PHE A 13 1.36 -5.19 -0.48
N ASP A 14 1.34 -3.92 -0.05
CA ASP A 14 0.53 -2.96 -0.80
C ASP A 14 1.06 -2.81 -2.24
N LEU A 15 0.25 -2.20 -3.10
CA LEU A 15 0.60 -1.96 -4.48
C LEU A 15 1.09 -0.53 -4.67
N ASP A 16 0.23 0.45 -4.37
CA ASP A 16 0.47 1.87 -4.61
C ASP A 16 1.48 2.37 -3.56
N GLY A 17 2.57 3.02 -3.97
CA GLY A 17 3.58 3.52 -3.04
C GLY A 17 4.54 2.45 -2.49
N VAL A 18 4.18 1.17 -2.56
CA VAL A 18 5.08 0.06 -2.18
C VAL A 18 5.73 -0.58 -3.39
N LEU A 19 4.98 -1.26 -4.26
CA LEU A 19 5.52 -1.92 -5.45
C LEU A 19 5.55 -0.98 -6.67
N THR A 20 4.55 -0.11 -6.80
CA THR A 20 4.36 0.78 -7.95
C THR A 20 4.30 2.24 -7.53
N GLN A 21 4.75 3.15 -8.40
CA GLN A 21 4.73 4.60 -8.16
C GLN A 21 3.37 5.24 -8.52
N THR A 22 2.30 4.45 -8.54
CA THR A 22 0.96 4.82 -9.00
C THR A 22 0.24 5.78 -8.05
N ALA A 23 0.74 5.97 -6.82
CA ALA A 23 0.23 6.99 -5.89
C ALA A 23 0.22 8.40 -6.53
N ARG A 24 1.24 8.75 -7.31
CA ARG A 24 1.30 10.05 -8.03
C ARG A 24 0.19 10.17 -9.07
N VAL A 25 -0.06 9.10 -9.82
CA VAL A 25 -1.10 9.04 -10.85
C VAL A 25 -2.49 9.11 -10.21
N HIS A 26 -2.68 8.39 -9.10
CA HIS A 26 -3.91 8.46 -8.32
C HIS A 26 -4.17 9.88 -7.80
N ASN A 27 -3.15 10.52 -7.24
CA ASN A 27 -3.22 11.86 -6.68
C ASN A 27 -3.57 12.90 -7.75
N ALA A 28 -2.95 12.84 -8.93
CA ALA A 28 -3.27 13.71 -10.06
C ALA A 28 -4.74 13.56 -10.50
N ALA A 29 -5.21 12.31 -10.68
CA ALA A 29 -6.60 12.04 -11.06
C ALA A 29 -7.61 12.52 -9.99
N TRP A 30 -7.28 12.40 -8.71
CA TRP A 30 -8.09 12.94 -7.62
C TRP A 30 -8.13 14.46 -7.61
N THR A 31 -6.97 15.11 -7.73
CA THR A 31 -6.85 16.57 -7.76
C THR A 31 -7.73 17.15 -8.86
N GLN A 32 -7.63 16.61 -10.07
CA GLN A 32 -8.49 17.04 -11.18
C GLN A 32 -9.97 16.82 -10.87
N THR A 33 -10.35 15.61 -10.44
CA THR A 33 -11.76 15.27 -10.16
C THR A 33 -12.36 16.19 -9.11
N PHE A 34 -11.68 16.38 -7.99
CA PHE A 34 -12.17 17.20 -6.89
C PHE A 34 -12.18 18.68 -7.24
N ASP A 35 -11.14 19.22 -7.89
CA ASP A 35 -11.12 20.64 -8.25
C ASP A 35 -12.18 20.99 -9.30
N GLU A 36 -12.48 20.08 -10.23
CA GLU A 36 -13.61 20.23 -11.15
C GLU A 36 -14.95 20.25 -10.40
N PHE A 37 -15.17 19.28 -9.52
CA PHE A 37 -16.39 19.19 -8.70
C PHE A 37 -16.55 20.43 -7.80
N LEU A 38 -15.50 20.84 -7.09
CA LEU A 38 -15.53 21.95 -6.15
C LEU A 38 -15.74 23.29 -6.86
N ARG A 39 -15.23 23.47 -8.08
CA ARG A 39 -15.52 24.66 -8.92
C ARG A 39 -16.99 24.73 -9.31
N GLN A 40 -17.57 23.61 -9.73
CA GLN A 40 -18.99 23.52 -10.07
C GLN A 40 -19.86 23.79 -8.83
N HIS A 41 -19.52 23.16 -7.70
CA HIS A 41 -20.22 23.34 -6.43
C HIS A 41 -20.17 24.79 -5.95
N ALA A 42 -18.98 25.42 -5.94
CA ALA A 42 -18.79 26.82 -5.56
C ALA A 42 -19.64 27.77 -6.42
N THR A 43 -19.68 27.53 -7.74
CA THR A 43 -20.50 28.31 -8.67
C THR A 43 -22.00 28.17 -8.37
N SER A 44 -22.47 26.95 -8.11
CA SER A 44 -23.89 26.67 -7.88
C SER A 44 -24.42 27.16 -6.53
N THR A 45 -23.58 27.19 -5.50
CA THR A 45 -23.96 27.52 -4.12
C THR A 45 -23.53 28.92 -3.68
N GLY A 46 -22.68 29.59 -4.46
CA GLY A 46 -22.10 30.89 -4.10
C GLY A 46 -21.05 30.82 -2.99
N THR A 47 -20.53 29.63 -2.67
CA THR A 47 -19.44 29.47 -1.69
C THR A 47 -18.07 29.73 -2.33
N PRO A 48 -17.04 30.13 -1.56
CA PRO A 48 -15.68 30.25 -2.07
C PRO A 48 -15.15 28.91 -2.59
N PHE A 49 -14.47 28.94 -3.73
CA PHE A 49 -13.69 27.79 -4.20
C PHE A 49 -12.44 27.61 -3.32
N GLN A 50 -12.27 26.42 -2.77
CA GLN A 50 -11.07 26.02 -2.04
C GLN A 50 -10.59 24.70 -2.66
N PRO A 51 -9.42 24.66 -3.32
CA PRO A 51 -8.95 23.49 -4.04
C PRO A 51 -8.68 22.30 -3.12
N PHE A 52 -8.61 21.10 -3.70
CA PHE A 52 -8.07 19.92 -3.08
C PHE A 52 -6.54 20.06 -2.92
N ASP A 53 -6.01 19.80 -1.73
CA ASP A 53 -4.57 19.79 -1.53
C ASP A 53 -3.98 18.39 -1.79
N PRO A 54 -3.14 18.22 -2.85
CA PRO A 54 -2.55 16.93 -3.17
C PRO A 54 -1.61 16.37 -2.09
N GLY A 55 -1.21 17.14 -1.07
CA GLY A 55 -0.46 16.60 0.07
C GLY A 55 -1.39 16.25 1.23
N PRO A 56 -1.66 17.21 2.15
CA PRO A 56 -2.49 16.99 3.33
C PRO A 56 -3.87 16.37 3.09
N ASP A 57 -4.64 16.83 2.10
CA ASP A 57 -6.00 16.30 1.88
C ASP A 57 -5.94 14.87 1.32
N TYR A 58 -5.02 14.60 0.39
CA TYR A 58 -4.80 13.26 -0.15
C TYR A 58 -4.43 12.27 0.96
N ASN A 59 -3.36 12.55 1.71
CA ASN A 59 -2.86 11.65 2.75
C ASN A 59 -3.91 11.38 3.84
N ARG A 60 -4.68 12.40 4.21
CA ARG A 60 -5.65 12.29 5.31
C ARG A 60 -6.94 11.59 4.91
N TYR A 61 -7.49 11.96 3.75
CA TYR A 61 -8.87 11.61 3.41
C TYR A 61 -8.99 10.53 2.35
N VAL A 62 -7.96 10.31 1.54
CA VAL A 62 -8.04 9.50 0.32
C VAL A 62 -7.08 8.32 0.34
N ASP A 63 -5.85 8.53 0.79
CA ASP A 63 -4.77 7.57 0.62
C ASP A 63 -5.02 6.23 1.34
N GLY A 64 -4.72 5.14 0.65
CA GLY A 64 -4.99 3.77 1.10
C GLY A 64 -6.47 3.39 1.26
N ARG A 65 -7.44 4.26 0.93
CA ARG A 65 -8.88 4.00 1.12
C ARG A 65 -9.59 3.54 -0.16
N PRO A 66 -10.69 2.78 -0.05
CA PRO A 66 -11.58 2.53 -1.16
C PRO A 66 -12.07 3.84 -1.80
N ARG A 67 -12.29 3.81 -3.12
CA ARG A 67 -12.60 5.02 -3.90
C ARG A 67 -13.80 5.82 -3.37
N ALA A 68 -14.91 5.14 -3.08
CA ALA A 68 -16.12 5.78 -2.54
C ALA A 68 -15.88 6.34 -1.14
N ASP A 69 -15.06 5.66 -0.32
CA ASP A 69 -14.68 6.14 1.00
C ASP A 69 -13.84 7.41 0.93
N GLY A 70 -12.92 7.48 -0.05
CA GLY A 70 -12.13 8.68 -0.32
C GLY A 70 -13.00 9.88 -0.70
N VAL A 71 -13.98 9.68 -1.58
CA VAL A 71 -14.96 10.73 -1.94
C VAL A 71 -15.75 11.20 -0.72
N ARG A 72 -16.34 10.26 0.04
CA ARG A 72 -17.12 10.60 1.24
C ARG A 72 -16.29 11.36 2.26
N SER A 73 -15.13 10.82 2.59
CA SER A 73 -14.22 11.36 3.60
C SER A 73 -13.78 12.78 3.24
N PHE A 74 -13.34 12.99 2.00
CA PHE A 74 -12.88 14.31 1.57
C PHE A 74 -14.03 15.32 1.47
N LEU A 75 -15.14 14.98 0.80
CA LEU A 75 -16.25 15.93 0.65
C LEU A 75 -16.89 16.30 2.00
N ALA A 76 -16.99 15.34 2.93
CA ALA A 76 -17.46 15.63 4.28
C ALA A 76 -16.53 16.61 5.01
N SER A 77 -15.22 16.59 4.76
CA SER A 77 -14.26 17.57 5.31
C SER A 77 -14.55 19.01 4.85
N ARG A 78 -15.25 19.17 3.72
CA ARG A 78 -15.71 20.45 3.17
C ARG A 78 -17.19 20.73 3.45
N GLY A 79 -17.83 19.94 4.30
CA GLY A 79 -19.25 20.07 4.64
C GLY A 79 -20.20 19.64 3.53
N ILE A 80 -19.71 18.88 2.55
CA ILE A 80 -20.49 18.43 1.38
C ILE A 80 -20.85 16.96 1.59
N VAL A 81 -22.15 16.66 1.50
CA VAL A 81 -22.68 15.29 1.55
C VAL A 81 -23.45 15.02 0.26
N LEU A 82 -23.01 14.02 -0.50
CA LEU A 82 -23.68 13.56 -1.71
C LEU A 82 -24.51 12.30 -1.42
N PRO A 83 -25.58 12.05 -2.19
CA PRO A 83 -26.19 10.72 -2.23
C PRO A 83 -25.15 9.67 -2.61
N GLU A 84 -25.27 8.45 -2.06
CA GLU A 84 -24.30 7.38 -2.36
C GLU A 84 -24.32 7.02 -3.86
N GLY A 85 -25.51 6.96 -4.46
CA GLY A 85 -25.69 6.54 -5.86
C GLY A 85 -25.53 5.03 -6.05
N SER A 86 -25.40 4.59 -7.29
CA SER A 86 -25.12 3.19 -7.67
C SER A 86 -23.68 3.04 -8.17
N PRO A 87 -23.01 1.88 -8.00
CA PRO A 87 -21.71 1.62 -8.63
C PRO A 87 -21.67 1.86 -10.14
N ASP A 88 -22.80 1.74 -10.83
CA ASP A 88 -22.95 1.94 -12.27
C ASP A 88 -23.31 3.38 -12.66
N ASP A 89 -23.33 4.32 -11.70
CA ASP A 89 -23.62 5.72 -11.99
C ASP A 89 -22.60 6.29 -12.98
N PRO A 90 -23.06 7.11 -13.95
CA PRO A 90 -22.15 7.69 -14.92
C PRO A 90 -21.21 8.71 -14.25
N PRO A 91 -20.02 8.97 -14.83
CA PRO A 91 -19.04 9.92 -14.29
C PRO A 91 -19.54 11.35 -14.07
N ASP A 92 -20.61 11.77 -14.73
CA ASP A 92 -21.24 13.09 -14.61
C ASP A 92 -22.30 13.16 -13.51
N ALA A 93 -22.65 12.04 -12.85
CA ALA A 93 -23.59 12.04 -11.74
C ALA A 93 -23.00 12.69 -10.47
N ASP A 94 -23.81 13.53 -9.80
CA ASP A 94 -23.49 14.14 -8.50
C ASP A 94 -23.79 13.19 -7.33
N THR A 95 -23.18 12.01 -7.38
CA THR A 95 -23.23 10.99 -6.32
C THR A 95 -21.81 10.61 -5.91
N VAL A 96 -21.67 9.96 -4.75
CA VAL A 96 -20.36 9.42 -4.30
C VAL A 96 -19.77 8.50 -5.36
N ASN A 97 -20.58 7.61 -5.94
CA ASN A 97 -20.13 6.69 -6.98
C ASN A 97 -19.87 7.40 -8.32
N GLY A 98 -20.66 8.40 -8.71
CA GLY A 98 -20.43 9.19 -9.92
C GLY A 98 -19.09 9.94 -9.91
N VAL A 99 -18.80 10.65 -8.81
CA VAL A 99 -17.50 11.32 -8.61
C VAL A 99 -16.34 10.32 -8.60
N GLY A 100 -16.53 9.17 -7.93
CA GLY A 100 -15.56 8.09 -7.97
C GLY A 100 -15.34 7.55 -9.39
N ASN A 101 -16.39 7.39 -10.18
CA ASN A 101 -16.30 6.89 -11.55
C ASN A 101 -15.62 7.90 -12.48
N ARG A 102 -15.83 9.21 -12.28
CA ARG A 102 -15.05 10.28 -12.94
C ARG A 102 -13.55 10.14 -12.70
N LYS A 103 -13.15 9.99 -11.44
CA LYS A 103 -11.74 9.76 -11.10
C LYS A 103 -11.19 8.51 -11.76
N ASN A 104 -11.99 7.45 -11.86
CA ASN A 104 -11.52 6.20 -12.45
C ASN A 104 -11.26 6.32 -13.94
N VAL A 105 -12.10 7.06 -14.67
CA VAL A 105 -11.87 7.34 -16.09
C VAL A 105 -10.53 8.05 -16.27
N LEU A 106 -10.25 9.09 -15.47
CA LEU A 106 -8.98 9.82 -15.52
C LEU A 106 -7.79 8.92 -15.16
N LEU A 107 -7.91 8.13 -14.08
CA LEU A 107 -6.85 7.20 -13.68
C LEU A 107 -6.52 6.20 -14.80
N LEU A 108 -7.53 5.55 -15.39
CA LEU A 108 -7.32 4.55 -16.43
C LEU A 108 -6.71 5.18 -17.69
N ASP A 109 -7.07 6.43 -18.00
CA ASP A 109 -6.44 7.16 -19.11
C ASP A 109 -4.95 7.38 -18.84
N HIS A 110 -4.59 7.92 -17.67
CA HIS A 110 -3.19 8.11 -17.28
C HIS A 110 -2.40 6.79 -17.26
N LEU A 111 -2.95 5.72 -16.70
CA LEU A 111 -2.28 4.42 -16.69
C LEU A 111 -2.01 3.88 -18.10
N ARG A 112 -2.88 4.20 -19.06
CA ARG A 112 -2.73 3.78 -20.46
C ARG A 112 -1.75 4.67 -21.23
N THR A 113 -1.73 5.98 -20.96
CA THR A 113 -0.85 6.92 -21.67
C THR A 113 0.57 6.93 -21.12
N ASP A 114 0.69 6.89 -19.79
CA ASP A 114 1.94 7.14 -19.08
C ASP A 114 2.59 5.83 -18.59
N GLY A 115 1.83 4.74 -18.53
CA GLY A 115 2.27 3.43 -18.06
C GLY A 115 2.31 3.32 -16.53
N VAL A 116 2.94 2.24 -16.04
CA VAL A 116 3.15 1.99 -14.61
C VAL A 116 4.63 1.90 -14.31
N GLU A 117 5.14 2.84 -13.53
CA GLU A 117 6.49 2.76 -12.99
C GLU A 117 6.52 1.93 -11.69
N VAL A 118 7.56 1.12 -11.52
CA VAL A 118 7.81 0.33 -10.32
C VAL A 118 8.86 1.01 -9.43
N TYR A 119 8.90 0.63 -8.15
CA TYR A 119 10.06 0.91 -7.30
C TYR A 119 11.10 -0.20 -7.47
N PRO A 120 12.27 0.04 -8.09
CA PRO A 120 13.21 -1.03 -8.42
C PRO A 120 13.69 -1.83 -7.21
N GLY A 121 13.95 -1.16 -6.08
CA GLY A 121 14.38 -1.85 -4.86
C GLY A 121 13.25 -2.67 -4.21
N SER A 122 11.99 -2.26 -4.36
CA SER A 122 10.82 -3.02 -3.92
C SER A 122 10.57 -4.26 -4.79
N VAL A 123 10.75 -4.16 -6.11
CA VAL A 123 10.71 -5.32 -6.99
C VAL A 123 11.86 -6.29 -6.69
N ARG A 124 13.08 -5.79 -6.48
CA ARG A 124 14.23 -6.62 -6.03
C ARG A 124 13.93 -7.36 -4.74
N TYR A 125 13.30 -6.70 -3.77
CA TYR A 125 12.90 -7.33 -2.52
C TYR A 125 11.85 -8.42 -2.74
N LEU A 126 10.83 -8.15 -3.56
CA LEU A 126 9.81 -9.13 -3.94
C LEU A 126 10.43 -10.37 -4.63
N GLU A 127 11.41 -10.18 -5.51
CA GLU A 127 12.17 -11.27 -6.13
C GLU A 127 13.01 -12.05 -5.11
N ALA A 128 13.65 -11.37 -4.16
CA ALA A 128 14.40 -12.02 -3.09
C ALA A 128 13.49 -12.84 -2.16
N ALA A 129 12.31 -12.31 -1.81
CA ALA A 129 11.31 -13.03 -1.04
C ALA A 129 10.83 -14.30 -1.78
N ALA A 130 10.64 -14.20 -3.10
CA ALA A 130 10.32 -15.34 -3.94
C ALA A 130 11.43 -16.40 -3.95
N ALA A 131 12.68 -15.98 -4.13
CA ALA A 131 13.84 -16.87 -4.14
C ALA A 131 14.07 -17.58 -2.79
N ALA A 132 13.68 -16.94 -1.69
CA ALA A 132 13.74 -17.52 -0.35
C ALA A 132 12.57 -18.48 -0.04
N GLY A 133 11.62 -18.66 -0.97
CA GLY A 133 10.46 -19.53 -0.78
C GLY A 133 9.37 -18.94 0.12
N LEU A 134 9.40 -17.64 0.41
CA LEU A 134 8.28 -16.98 1.10
C LEU A 134 7.07 -16.93 0.16
N ARG A 135 5.88 -17.06 0.75
CA ARG A 135 4.60 -16.86 0.06
C ARG A 135 4.38 -15.37 -0.19
N ARG A 136 3.85 -14.96 -1.35
CA ARG A 136 3.64 -13.52 -1.61
C ARG A 136 2.24 -13.21 -2.11
N ALA A 137 1.62 -12.19 -1.53
CA ALA A 137 0.38 -11.61 -2.02
C ALA A 137 0.52 -10.11 -2.19
N VAL A 138 -0.32 -9.55 -3.06
CA VAL A 138 -0.55 -8.10 -3.13
C VAL A 138 -1.95 -7.80 -2.59
N VAL A 139 -2.06 -6.73 -1.81
CA VAL A 139 -3.30 -6.29 -1.19
C VAL A 139 -3.46 -4.80 -1.44
N THR A 140 -4.46 -4.38 -2.21
CA THR A 140 -4.70 -2.97 -2.56
C THR A 140 -6.17 -2.61 -2.40
N ALA A 141 -6.45 -1.37 -1.99
CA ALA A 141 -7.81 -0.83 -1.97
C ALA A 141 -8.33 -0.48 -3.39
N SER A 142 -7.45 -0.41 -4.38
CA SER A 142 -7.81 -0.09 -5.76
C SER A 142 -8.57 -1.23 -6.42
N ALA A 143 -9.67 -0.92 -7.10
CA ALA A 143 -10.37 -1.88 -7.95
C ALA A 143 -9.60 -2.24 -9.24
N ASN A 144 -8.50 -1.53 -9.54
CA ASN A 144 -7.69 -1.73 -10.75
C ASN A 144 -6.41 -2.53 -10.47
N GLY A 145 -6.39 -3.29 -9.35
CA GLY A 145 -5.18 -3.98 -8.89
C GLY A 145 -4.64 -5.00 -9.89
N ARG A 146 -5.52 -5.69 -10.63
CA ARG A 146 -5.10 -6.63 -11.69
C ARG A 146 -4.36 -5.92 -12.81
N GLU A 147 -4.91 -4.83 -13.32
CA GLU A 147 -4.36 -4.07 -14.45
C GLU A 147 -3.00 -3.47 -14.08
N VAL A 148 -2.88 -2.89 -12.87
CA VAL A 148 -1.64 -2.30 -12.39
C VAL A 148 -0.55 -3.36 -12.17
N VAL A 149 -0.89 -4.52 -11.58
CA VAL A 149 0.06 -5.63 -11.39
C VAL A 149 0.57 -6.18 -12.73
N ALA A 150 -0.32 -6.33 -13.72
CA ALA A 150 0.04 -6.78 -15.06
C ALA A 150 0.95 -5.76 -15.76
N ALA A 151 0.60 -4.48 -15.72
CA ALA A 151 1.40 -3.39 -16.31
C ALA A 151 2.79 -3.24 -15.63
N ALA A 152 2.87 -3.47 -14.32
CA ALA A 152 4.12 -3.48 -13.56
C ALA A 152 5.00 -4.71 -13.85
N GLY A 153 4.47 -5.76 -14.49
CA GLY A 153 5.23 -6.97 -14.82
C GLY A 153 5.58 -7.85 -13.63
N VAL A 154 4.89 -7.70 -12.49
CA VAL A 154 5.17 -8.44 -11.24
C VAL A 154 4.22 -9.60 -10.97
N ASP A 155 3.25 -9.86 -11.86
CA ASP A 155 2.22 -10.90 -11.70
C ASP A 155 2.84 -12.28 -11.39
N ARG A 156 3.88 -12.68 -12.13
CA ARG A 156 4.61 -13.94 -11.92
C ARG A 156 5.25 -14.11 -10.54
N LEU A 157 5.42 -13.00 -9.80
CA LEU A 157 6.03 -12.98 -8.48
C LEU A 157 4.99 -13.01 -7.36
N LEU A 158 3.70 -13.00 -7.68
CA LEU A 158 2.61 -12.97 -6.70
C LEU A 158 1.77 -14.24 -6.81
N GLU A 159 1.41 -14.82 -5.68
CA GLU A 159 0.60 -16.05 -5.61
C GLU A 159 -0.87 -15.76 -5.34
N ALA A 160 -1.16 -14.61 -4.73
CA ALA A 160 -2.51 -14.15 -4.45
C ALA A 160 -2.64 -12.63 -4.62
N ARG A 161 -3.88 -12.18 -4.87
CA ARG A 161 -4.26 -10.77 -4.94
C ARG A 161 -5.57 -10.54 -4.20
N VAL A 162 -5.60 -9.54 -3.33
CA VAL A 162 -6.82 -8.95 -2.80
C VAL A 162 -6.90 -7.50 -3.28
N ASP A 163 -7.78 -7.22 -4.23
CA ASP A 163 -8.02 -5.88 -4.76
C ASP A 163 -9.40 -5.36 -4.33
N GLY A 164 -9.72 -4.12 -4.70
CA GLY A 164 -11.00 -3.49 -4.37
C GLY A 164 -12.22 -4.22 -4.95
N ILE A 165 -12.07 -5.04 -6.00
CA ILE A 165 -13.15 -5.87 -6.53
C ILE A 165 -13.39 -7.05 -5.59
N VAL A 166 -12.32 -7.75 -5.20
CA VAL A 166 -12.40 -8.86 -4.24
C VAL A 166 -12.97 -8.39 -2.91
N ALA A 167 -12.48 -7.25 -2.39
CA ALA A 167 -12.95 -6.68 -1.13
C ALA A 167 -14.47 -6.42 -1.17
N ARG A 168 -14.98 -5.83 -2.25
CA ARG A 168 -16.42 -5.61 -2.42
C ARG A 168 -17.20 -6.92 -2.50
N GLN A 169 -16.75 -7.87 -3.31
CA GLN A 169 -17.43 -9.15 -3.51
C GLN A 169 -17.55 -9.95 -2.22
N GLN A 170 -16.55 -9.85 -1.34
CA GLN A 170 -16.51 -10.57 -0.07
C GLN A 170 -16.99 -9.74 1.12
N GLY A 171 -17.40 -8.48 0.91
CA GLY A 171 -17.84 -7.58 1.99
C GLY A 171 -16.74 -7.23 3.00
N LEU A 172 -15.48 -7.22 2.56
CA LEU A 172 -14.33 -6.89 3.41
C LEU A 172 -14.27 -5.38 3.65
N ARG A 173 -14.06 -4.99 4.91
CA ARG A 173 -13.85 -3.58 5.25
C ARG A 173 -12.45 -3.16 4.80
N GLY A 174 -12.35 -1.99 4.18
CA GLY A 174 -11.07 -1.43 3.76
C GLY A 174 -10.20 -0.99 4.93
N LYS A 175 -8.93 -0.68 4.63
CA LYS A 175 -7.98 -0.06 5.57
C LYS A 175 -8.62 1.18 6.22
N PRO A 176 -8.49 1.38 7.55
CA PRO A 176 -7.55 0.73 8.46
C PRO A 176 -8.04 -0.59 9.08
N GLN A 177 -9.17 -1.13 8.64
CA GLN A 177 -9.57 -2.47 9.09
C GLN A 177 -8.68 -3.53 8.45
N PRO A 178 -8.36 -4.61 9.19
CA PRO A 178 -7.39 -5.61 8.74
C PRO A 178 -7.94 -6.59 7.70
N ASP A 179 -9.24 -6.55 7.41
CA ASP A 179 -9.98 -7.57 6.66
C ASP A 179 -9.32 -7.93 5.32
N THR A 180 -8.81 -6.96 4.55
CA THR A 180 -8.18 -7.21 3.25
C THR A 180 -6.82 -7.89 3.37
N PHE A 181 -6.01 -7.55 4.38
CA PHE A 181 -4.76 -8.24 4.65
C PHE A 181 -5.01 -9.65 5.21
N LEU A 182 -5.97 -9.81 6.12
CA LEU A 182 -6.37 -11.13 6.64
C LEU A 182 -6.86 -12.05 5.52
N ALA A 183 -7.63 -11.53 4.57
CA ALA A 183 -8.01 -12.27 3.37
C ALA A 183 -6.79 -12.66 2.53
N GLY A 184 -5.79 -11.78 2.39
CA GLY A 184 -4.53 -12.08 1.72
C GLY A 184 -3.78 -13.23 2.37
N ALA A 185 -3.67 -13.23 3.71
CA ALA A 185 -3.03 -14.30 4.47
C ALA A 185 -3.79 -15.63 4.32
N ALA A 186 -5.12 -15.59 4.37
CA ALA A 186 -5.97 -16.75 4.15
C ALA A 186 -5.80 -17.35 2.75
N LEU A 187 -5.70 -16.52 1.70
CA LEU A 187 -5.43 -16.99 0.33
C LEU A 187 -4.05 -17.64 0.19
N LEU A 188 -3.06 -17.17 0.95
CA LEU A 188 -1.74 -17.78 0.99
C LEU A 188 -1.69 -19.07 1.84
N GLY A 189 -2.69 -19.30 2.69
CA GLY A 189 -2.76 -20.44 3.61
C GLY A 189 -1.85 -20.28 4.84
N VAL A 190 -1.61 -19.04 5.29
CA VAL A 190 -0.69 -18.74 6.40
C VAL A 190 -1.40 -18.05 7.54
N ASP A 191 -0.92 -18.29 8.77
CA ASP A 191 -1.37 -17.53 9.94
C ASP A 191 -0.85 -16.09 9.88
N PRO A 192 -1.65 -15.06 10.22
CA PRO A 192 -1.20 -13.66 10.23
C PRO A 192 0.07 -13.44 11.05
N THR A 193 0.25 -14.14 12.16
CA THR A 193 1.45 -14.04 13.02
C THR A 193 2.72 -14.54 12.33
N GLN A 194 2.60 -15.22 11.20
CA GLN A 194 3.72 -15.70 10.37
C GLN A 194 3.86 -14.89 9.06
N ALA A 195 3.17 -13.76 8.94
CA ALA A 195 3.18 -12.95 7.74
C ALA A 195 3.65 -11.52 8.04
N ALA A 196 4.39 -10.94 7.10
CA ALA A 196 4.78 -9.53 7.11
C ALA A 196 3.89 -8.71 6.18
N VAL A 197 3.49 -7.52 6.62
CA VAL A 197 2.79 -6.51 5.81
C VAL A 197 3.77 -5.41 5.42
N PHE A 198 3.72 -4.97 4.16
CA PHE A 198 4.53 -3.86 3.64
C PHE A 198 3.60 -2.75 3.18
N GLU A 199 3.71 -1.57 3.78
CA GLU A 199 2.79 -0.45 3.53
C GLU A 199 3.48 0.92 3.60
N ASP A 200 3.05 1.88 2.78
CA ASP A 200 3.49 3.28 2.82
C ASP A 200 2.46 4.23 3.46
N ALA A 201 1.18 3.84 3.53
CA ALA A 201 0.12 4.66 4.12
C ALA A 201 -0.16 4.33 5.60
N LEU A 202 -0.48 5.37 6.39
CA LEU A 202 -0.83 5.25 7.82
C LEU A 202 -2.01 4.28 8.05
N SER A 203 -3.00 4.32 7.16
CA SER A 203 -4.20 3.49 7.27
C SER A 203 -3.87 2.01 7.09
N GLY A 204 -2.97 1.65 6.17
CA GLY A 204 -2.62 0.25 5.96
C GLY A 204 -1.59 -0.27 6.96
N VAL A 205 -0.67 0.57 7.47
CA VAL A 205 0.15 0.21 8.63
C VAL A 205 -0.74 -0.12 9.83
N ALA A 206 -1.74 0.73 10.12
CA ALA A 206 -2.71 0.48 11.17
C ALA A 206 -3.50 -0.82 10.93
N ALA A 207 -3.83 -1.15 9.68
CA ALA A 207 -4.49 -2.41 9.32
C ALA A 207 -3.59 -3.64 9.57
N GLY A 208 -2.30 -3.58 9.20
CA GLY A 208 -1.34 -4.64 9.52
C GLY A 208 -1.23 -4.86 11.03
N ARG A 209 -1.14 -3.78 11.80
CA ARG A 209 -1.09 -3.86 13.27
C ARG A 209 -2.37 -4.44 13.86
N ALA A 210 -3.53 -3.96 13.43
CA ALA A 210 -4.83 -4.42 13.91
C ALA A 210 -5.11 -5.89 13.55
N GLY A 211 -4.52 -6.38 12.47
CA GLY A 211 -4.64 -7.77 12.01
C GLY A 211 -3.76 -8.76 12.78
N GLY A 212 -2.91 -8.28 13.70
CA GLY A 212 -1.97 -9.14 14.43
C GLY A 212 -0.91 -9.78 13.54
N PHE A 213 -0.53 -9.09 12.46
CA PHE A 213 0.53 -9.56 11.59
C PHE A 213 1.86 -9.65 12.35
N GLY A 214 2.65 -10.68 12.06
CA GLY A 214 3.90 -10.97 12.77
C GLY A 214 4.96 -9.88 12.61
N PHE A 215 4.86 -9.09 11.53
CA PHE A 215 5.72 -7.95 11.29
C PHE A 215 5.05 -6.92 10.35
N VAL A 216 5.21 -5.63 10.63
CA VAL A 216 4.68 -4.54 9.81
C VAL A 216 5.84 -3.61 9.40
N VAL A 217 6.12 -3.55 8.10
CA VAL A 217 7.15 -2.69 7.51
C VAL A 217 6.47 -1.47 6.92
N GLY A 218 6.78 -0.30 7.48
CA GLY A 218 6.44 0.99 6.88
C GLY A 218 7.45 1.37 5.79
N VAL A 219 6.97 1.91 4.66
CA VAL A 219 7.80 2.44 3.58
C VAL A 219 7.60 3.95 3.50
N ASP A 220 8.60 4.72 3.94
CA ASP A 220 8.49 6.17 3.98
C ASP A 220 8.71 6.80 2.61
N ARG A 221 7.61 7.09 1.91
CA ARG A 221 7.62 7.77 0.60
C ARG A 221 7.50 9.29 0.68
N VAL A 222 7.02 9.83 1.80
CA VAL A 222 6.60 11.24 1.91
C VAL A 222 7.21 11.98 3.11
N GLY A 223 8.13 11.37 3.85
CA GLY A 223 8.79 11.95 5.02
C GLY A 223 7.97 11.82 6.31
N GLN A 224 7.24 10.72 6.48
CA GLN A 224 6.31 10.47 7.58
C GLN A 224 6.71 9.27 8.46
N ALA A 225 8.01 8.94 8.53
CA ALA A 225 8.50 7.78 9.28
C ALA A 225 8.01 7.71 10.74
N ASP A 226 8.05 8.81 11.48
CA ASP A 226 7.59 8.86 12.88
C ASP A 226 6.09 8.54 13.01
N GLU A 227 5.28 8.99 12.04
CA GLU A 227 3.85 8.70 12.00
C GLU A 227 3.58 7.22 11.66
N LEU A 228 4.33 6.64 10.73
CA LEU A 228 4.21 5.21 10.41
C LEU A 228 4.53 4.34 11.64
N LEU A 229 5.59 4.66 12.39
CA LEU A 229 5.91 3.99 13.65
C LEU A 229 4.78 4.16 14.67
N ALA A 230 4.27 5.38 14.85
CA ALA A 230 3.18 5.65 15.78
C ALA A 230 1.88 4.90 15.43
N HIS A 231 1.66 4.57 14.16
CA HIS A 231 0.49 3.82 13.67
C HIS A 231 0.68 2.30 13.69
N GLY A 232 1.85 1.80 14.10
CA GLY A 232 2.08 0.40 14.39
C GLY A 232 3.02 -0.33 13.43
N ALA A 233 3.84 0.39 12.66
CA ALA A 233 4.97 -0.22 11.96
C ALA A 233 6.02 -0.66 12.99
N ASP A 234 6.58 -1.86 12.82
CA ASP A 234 7.69 -2.36 13.63
C ASP A 234 9.02 -1.72 13.21
N ILE A 235 9.17 -1.48 11.91
CA ILE A 235 10.29 -0.75 11.31
C ILE A 235 9.79 0.13 10.17
N VAL A 236 10.58 1.16 9.85
CA VAL A 236 10.34 2.00 8.67
C VAL A 236 11.61 2.06 7.83
N VAL A 237 11.45 1.88 6.52
CA VAL A 237 12.53 1.97 5.53
C VAL A 237 12.18 2.99 4.45
N LYS A 238 13.18 3.51 3.73
CA LYS A 238 12.94 4.39 2.58
C LYS A 238 12.76 3.59 1.30
N ASP A 239 13.44 2.45 1.21
CA ASP A 239 13.26 1.47 0.16
C ASP A 239 13.34 0.06 0.76
N LEU A 240 12.54 -0.89 0.25
CA LEU A 240 12.59 -2.28 0.72
C LEU A 240 13.94 -2.95 0.47
N ALA A 241 14.74 -2.47 -0.47
CA ALA A 241 16.10 -2.95 -0.67
C ALA A 241 16.98 -2.76 0.57
N ASP A 242 16.69 -1.77 1.43
CA ASP A 242 17.44 -1.51 2.67
C ASP A 242 17.38 -2.73 3.62
N LEU A 243 16.32 -3.53 3.55
CA LEU A 243 16.16 -4.76 4.32
C LEU A 243 17.09 -5.90 3.87
N LEU A 244 17.53 -5.88 2.62
CA LEU A 244 18.48 -6.86 2.09
C LEU A 244 19.89 -6.56 2.61
N ASP A 245 20.24 -5.28 2.70
CA ASP A 245 21.58 -4.81 3.04
C ASP A 245 21.86 -4.88 4.55
N ALA A 246 20.83 -4.71 5.39
CA ALA A 246 20.94 -4.85 6.85
C ALA A 246 21.41 -6.26 7.28
N GLY A 247 21.10 -7.28 6.48
CA GLY A 247 21.54 -8.65 6.68
C GLY A 247 23.02 -8.92 6.40
N ASP A 248 23.67 -8.06 5.61
CA ASP A 248 25.10 -8.16 5.25
C ASP A 248 26.02 -7.41 6.25
N ALA A 249 25.45 -6.60 7.13
CA ALA A 249 26.19 -5.99 8.23
C ALA A 249 26.43 -6.99 9.37
N ASP A 250 25.43 -7.82 9.70
CA ASP A 250 25.49 -8.78 10.81
C ASP A 250 26.33 -10.04 10.48
N SER A 251 26.52 -10.35 9.19
CA SER A 251 27.37 -11.46 8.74
C SER A 251 28.88 -11.16 8.80
N ARG A 252 29.27 -9.88 8.96
CA ARG A 252 30.68 -9.43 9.03
C ARG A 252 31.24 -9.33 10.45
N THR A 253 30.44 -9.62 11.49
CA THR A 253 30.80 -9.44 12.90
C THR A 253 30.95 -10.72 13.72
N ARG A 254 30.90 -11.93 13.13
CA ARG A 254 31.27 -13.15 13.87
C ARG A 254 32.79 -13.32 13.89
N PRO A 255 33.46 -13.26 15.05
CA PRO A 255 34.85 -13.68 15.15
C PRO A 255 34.93 -15.17 14.83
N VAL A 256 35.90 -15.54 13.99
CA VAL A 256 36.31 -16.94 13.84
C VAL A 256 36.99 -17.32 15.15
N ASP A 257 36.31 -18.12 15.99
CA ASP A 257 36.94 -18.73 17.16
C ASP A 257 38.03 -19.69 16.70
N ALA A 258 39.28 -19.23 16.79
CA ALA A 258 40.45 -20.08 16.64
C ALA A 258 40.61 -20.92 17.92
N THR A 259 40.03 -22.12 17.90
CA THR A 259 40.38 -23.19 18.84
C THR A 259 41.37 -24.13 18.17
N THR A 260 42.62 -24.09 18.60
CA THR A 260 43.46 -25.29 18.80
C THR A 260 44.63 -24.93 19.71
N SER A 261 44.49 -25.35 20.95
CA SER A 261 45.57 -25.70 21.87
C SER A 261 46.41 -26.83 21.27
N ASP A 262 47.74 -26.76 21.42
CA ASP A 262 48.50 -27.91 21.92
C ASP A 262 49.83 -27.44 22.56
N GLU A 263 49.89 -27.59 23.88
CA GLU A 263 51.11 -27.53 24.68
C GLU A 263 51.92 -28.81 24.49
N ARG A 264 53.19 -28.70 24.09
CA ARG A 264 54.30 -29.62 24.46
C ARG A 264 55.56 -28.76 24.47
N GLY A 265 56.41 -28.70 25.48
CA GLY A 265 56.69 -29.57 26.62
C GLY A 265 58.21 -29.55 26.81
N THR A 266 58.67 -29.00 27.94
CA THR A 266 59.93 -29.31 28.67
C THR A 266 61.23 -29.59 27.90
N ALA A 267 62.23 -28.70 28.06
CA ALA A 267 63.46 -28.90 28.85
C ALA A 267 64.51 -27.82 28.49
#